data_AF-A0A6L7MTI3-F1
#
_entry.id   AF-A0A6L7MTI3-F1
#
_cell.length_a   1.000
_cell.length_b   1.000
_cell.length_c   1.000
_cell.angle_alpha   90.00
_cell.angle_beta   90.00
_cell.angle_gamma   90.00
#
_symmetry.space_group_name_H-M   'P 1'
#
loop_
_entity.id
_entity.type
_entity.pdbx_description
1 polymer ?
#
loop_
_entity_poly.entity_id
_entity_poly.type
_entity_poly.pdbx_seq_one_letter_code
_entity_poly.pdbx_strand_id
1 'polypeptide(L)'
;MPKIQPIDPTRFAFHFPPDRSIRPAEQRPGPPERIDGLTAGIVHMTHAPPHGGEMHPDGDELLYVISGRVQVISDSDPEPLPLATGEACIVPK
;
A
#
# COMPACT_ATOMS: atom_id res chain seq x y z
N MET A 1 -18.89 16.41 -19.98
CA MET A 1 -19.19 15.47 -18.88
C MET A 1 -17.92 14.69 -18.56
N PRO A 2 -17.53 14.54 -17.29
CA PRO A 2 -16.44 13.65 -16.91
C PRO A 2 -16.76 12.23 -17.38
N LYS A 3 -15.79 11.52 -17.97
CA LYS A 3 -15.96 10.13 -18.40
C LYS A 3 -15.49 9.21 -17.28
N ILE A 4 -16.28 8.18 -16.98
CA ILE A 4 -15.85 7.09 -16.11
C ILE A 4 -14.75 6.31 -16.84
N GLN A 5 -13.63 6.08 -16.17
CA GLN A 5 -12.47 5.40 -16.74
C GLN A 5 -12.22 4.09 -15.99
N PRO A 6 -12.16 2.93 -16.68
CA PRO A 6 -11.69 1.70 -16.05
C PRO A 6 -10.18 1.81 -15.76
N ILE A 7 -9.74 1.30 -14.61
CA ILE A 7 -8.34 1.27 -14.21
C ILE A 7 -8.01 -0.14 -13.71
N ASP A 8 -6.84 -0.66 -14.09
CA ASP A 8 -6.31 -1.92 -13.59
C ASP A 8 -5.54 -1.69 -12.28
N PRO A 9 -6.10 -2.10 -11.12
CA PRO A 9 -5.46 -1.83 -9.82
C PRO A 9 -4.21 -2.68 -9.59
N THR A 10 -3.95 -3.70 -10.43
CA THR A 10 -2.72 -4.51 -10.35
C THR A 10 -1.53 -3.82 -11.01
N ARG A 11 -1.79 -2.80 -11.84
CA ARG A 11 -0.77 -2.03 -12.57
C ARG A 11 -0.58 -0.62 -12.05
N PHE A 12 -1.60 -0.05 -11.41
CA PHE A 12 -1.59 1.34 -10.96
C PHE A 12 -1.80 1.43 -9.46
N ALA A 13 -0.99 2.27 -8.81
CA ALA A 13 -1.34 2.87 -7.54
C ALA A 13 -2.24 4.10 -7.78
N PHE A 14 -2.90 4.57 -6.73
CA PHE A 14 -3.80 5.72 -6.76
C PHE A 14 -3.23 6.82 -5.89
N HIS A 15 -2.92 7.96 -6.49
CA HIS A 15 -2.49 9.15 -5.76
C HIS A 15 -3.70 10.03 -5.46
N PHE A 16 -3.81 10.45 -4.20
CA PHE A 16 -4.83 11.34 -3.67
C PHE A 16 -4.16 12.64 -3.21
N PRO A 17 -3.85 13.56 -4.13
CA PRO A 17 -3.36 14.89 -3.77
C PRO A 17 -4.38 15.71 -2.96
N PRO A 18 -3.96 16.79 -2.29
CA PRO A 18 -4.83 17.64 -1.47
C PRO A 18 -6.01 18.28 -2.23
N ASP A 19 -5.93 18.34 -3.57
CA ASP A 19 -6.97 18.90 -4.45
C ASP A 19 -8.22 18.00 -4.58
N ARG A 20 -8.24 16.85 -3.91
CA ARG A 20 -9.33 15.85 -3.91
C ARG A 20 -9.54 15.16 -5.28
N SER A 21 -8.57 15.26 -6.19
CA SER A 21 -8.51 14.42 -7.38
C SER A 21 -7.92 13.05 -7.05
N ILE A 22 -8.11 12.08 -7.95
CA ILE A 22 -7.44 10.78 -7.91
C ILE A 22 -6.68 10.63 -9.21
N ARG A 23 -5.40 10.29 -9.13
CA ARG A 23 -4.53 10.12 -10.31
C ARG A 23 -3.93 8.72 -10.28
N PRO A 24 -4.11 7.90 -11.35
CA PRO A 24 -3.40 6.63 -11.43
C PRO A 24 -1.90 6.90 -11.64
N ALA A 25 -1.07 6.18 -10.92
CA ALA A 25 0.38 6.16 -11.06
C ALA A 25 0.83 4.74 -11.35
N GLU A 26 1.53 4.53 -12.47
CA GLU A 26 1.98 3.19 -12.85
C GLU A 26 2.98 2.67 -11.81
N GLN A 27 2.75 1.47 -11.30
CA GLN A 27 3.66 0.85 -10.34
C GLN A 27 4.98 0.50 -11.04
N ARG A 28 6.09 0.92 -10.44
CA ARG A 28 7.44 0.70 -10.97
C ARG A 28 8.31 0.08 -9.89
N PRO A 29 9.26 -0.82 -10.25
CA PRO A 29 10.26 -1.28 -9.31
C PRO A 29 11.10 -0.12 -8.77
N GLY A 30 11.48 -0.20 -7.49
CA GLY A 30 12.28 0.81 -6.82
C GLY A 30 11.51 1.56 -5.73
N PRO A 31 12.14 2.57 -5.11
CA PRO A 31 11.50 3.33 -4.06
C PRO A 31 10.30 4.12 -4.60
N PRO A 32 9.21 4.25 -3.83
CA PRO A 32 8.09 5.10 -4.20
C PRO A 32 8.50 6.55 -4.44
N GLU A 33 7.84 7.23 -5.37
CA GLU A 33 7.96 8.67 -5.52
C GLU A 33 7.30 9.37 -4.32
N ARG A 34 8.00 10.32 -3.70
CA ARG A 34 7.39 11.16 -2.66
C ARG A 34 6.31 12.03 -3.27
N ILE A 35 5.13 12.01 -2.66
CA ILE A 35 4.00 12.85 -3.06
C ILE A 35 3.51 13.69 -1.89
N ASP A 36 2.85 14.80 -2.22
CA ASP A 36 2.00 15.52 -1.28
C ASP A 36 0.59 14.91 -1.36
N GLY A 37 0.11 14.31 -0.26
CA GLY A 37 -1.17 13.59 -0.20
C GLY A 37 -1.05 12.14 0.26
N LEU A 38 -1.96 11.29 -0.22
CA LEU A 38 -2.02 9.87 0.13
C LEU A 38 -1.81 8.99 -1.11
N THR A 39 -1.24 7.80 -0.91
CA THR A 39 -1.16 6.75 -1.92
C THR A 39 -1.96 5.53 -1.47
N ALA A 40 -2.72 4.92 -2.38
CA ALA A 40 -3.29 3.59 -2.16
C ALA A 40 -2.84 2.63 -3.27
N GLY A 41 -2.40 1.44 -2.90
CA GLY A 41 -2.05 0.37 -3.82
C GLY A 41 -2.84 -0.90 -3.52
N ILE A 42 -3.11 -1.71 -4.54
CA ILE A 42 -3.59 -3.09 -4.35
C ILE A 42 -2.44 -4.01 -4.72
N VAL A 43 -1.99 -4.81 -3.75
CA VAL A 43 -0.87 -5.72 -3.92
C VAL A 43 -1.37 -7.15 -3.88
N HIS A 44 -0.84 -7.98 -4.80
CA HIS A 44 -1.04 -9.42 -4.77
C HIS A 44 0.28 -10.10 -4.44
N MET A 45 0.27 -10.93 -3.39
CA MET A 45 1.46 -11.59 -2.87
C MET A 45 1.23 -13.10 -2.77
N THR A 46 2.17 -13.90 -3.29
CA THR A 46 2.14 -15.37 -3.24
C THR A 46 3.26 -15.98 -2.40
N HIS A 47 4.27 -15.18 -2.06
CA HIS A 47 5.41 -15.53 -1.22
C HIS A 47 5.86 -14.28 -0.47
N ALA A 48 6.64 -14.44 0.61
CA ALA A 48 7.25 -13.31 1.30
C ALA A 48 8.04 -12.43 0.31
N PRO A 49 8.03 -11.09 0.48
CA PRO A 49 8.77 -10.22 -0.41
C PRO A 49 10.28 -10.55 -0.38
N PRO A 50 11.00 -10.44 -1.51
CA PRO A 50 12.43 -10.75 -1.56
C PRO A 50 13.31 -9.67 -0.92
N HIS A 51 12.72 -8.55 -0.49
CA HIS A 51 13.39 -7.44 0.19
C HIS A 51 13.18 -7.51 1.70
N GLY A 52 14.03 -6.81 2.46
CA GLY A 52 14.03 -6.81 3.93
C GLY A 52 12.96 -5.91 4.57
N GLY A 53 11.80 -5.76 3.93
CA GLY A 53 10.75 -4.81 4.34
C GLY A 53 10.74 -3.50 3.53
N GLU A 54 9.80 -2.62 3.89
CA GLU A 54 9.62 -1.27 3.36
C GLU A 54 9.47 -0.31 4.55
N MET A 55 9.87 0.95 4.38
CA MET A 55 9.78 1.99 5.42
C MET A 55 9.29 3.28 4.80
N HIS A 56 8.25 3.87 5.41
CA HIS A 56 7.62 5.11 4.98
C HIS A 56 7.97 6.25 5.97
N PRO A 57 9.01 7.05 5.72
CA PRO A 57 9.49 8.04 6.71
C PRO A 57 8.57 9.25 6.83
N ASP A 58 7.64 9.43 5.90
CA ASP A 58 6.85 10.64 5.74
C ASP A 58 5.35 10.44 6.04
N GLY A 59 4.93 9.23 6.44
CA GLY A 59 3.53 8.95 6.71
C GLY A 59 3.29 7.55 7.26
N ASP A 60 2.14 7.39 7.92
CA ASP A 60 1.67 6.09 8.40
C ASP A 60 1.15 5.25 7.22
N GLU A 61 1.23 3.93 7.35
CA GLU A 61 0.68 2.97 6.39
C GLU A 61 -0.51 2.21 7.01
N LEU A 62 -1.61 2.09 6.27
CA LEU A 62 -2.73 1.22 6.62
C LEU A 62 -2.66 -0.04 5.74
N LEU A 63 -2.46 -1.19 6.37
CA LEU A 63 -2.56 -2.48 5.71
C LEU A 63 -3.95 -3.08 5.96
N TYR A 64 -4.65 -3.48 4.90
CA TYR A 64 -5.94 -4.16 4.97
C TYR A 64 -5.93 -5.43 4.11
N VAL A 65 -6.26 -6.58 4.70
CA VAL A 65 -6.24 -7.85 3.99
C VAL A 65 -7.56 -8.07 3.27
N ILE A 66 -7.57 -7.88 1.95
CA ILE A 66 -8.75 -8.13 1.11
C ILE A 66 -9.06 -9.63 1.02
N SER A 67 -8.04 -10.48 0.89
CA SER A 67 -8.19 -11.94 0.81
C SER A 67 -6.89 -12.63 1.22
N GLY A 68 -7.01 -13.79 1.87
CA GLY A 68 -5.88 -14.60 2.30
C GLY A 68 -5.42 -14.27 3.72
N ARG A 69 -4.12 -14.37 3.95
CA ARG A 69 -3.47 -14.10 5.24
C ARG A 69 -2.08 -13.52 4.99
N VAL A 70 -1.65 -12.64 5.88
CA VAL A 70 -0.28 -12.08 5.89
C VAL A 70 0.23 -12.02 7.33
N GLN A 71 1.54 -12.09 7.50
CA GLN A 71 2.19 -11.74 8.77
C GLN A 71 2.95 -10.44 8.55
N VAL A 72 2.63 -9.44 9.36
CA VAL A 72 3.33 -8.15 9.36
C VAL A 72 4.40 -8.21 10.44
N ILE A 73 5.62 -7.83 10.09
CA ILE A 73 6.79 -7.83 10.98
C ILE A 73 7.39 -6.44 10.94
N SER A 74 7.84 -5.94 12.09
CA SER A 74 8.52 -4.65 12.20
C SER A 74 9.86 -4.82 12.90
N ASP A 75 10.88 -4.08 12.48
CA ASP A 75 12.15 -4.04 13.21
C ASP A 75 12.01 -3.41 14.60
N SER A 76 10.95 -2.63 14.81
CA SER A 76 10.64 -1.99 16.10
C SER A 76 9.76 -2.86 17.00
N ASP A 77 9.13 -3.91 16.47
CA ASP A 77 8.27 -4.83 17.22
C ASP A 77 8.62 -6.29 16.86
N PRO A 78 9.29 -7.02 17.76
CA PRO A 78 9.80 -8.35 17.47
C PRO A 78 8.69 -9.41 17.34
N GLU A 79 7.46 -9.13 17.76
CA GLU A 79 6.35 -10.08 17.65
C GLU A 79 5.63 -9.92 16.30
N PRO A 80 5.61 -10.95 15.42
CA PRO A 80 4.85 -10.89 14.19
C PRO A 80 3.35 -10.71 14.44
N LEU A 81 2.73 -9.79 13.71
CA LEU A 81 1.29 -9.56 13.74
C LEU A 81 0.60 -10.35 12.60
N PRO A 82 -0.07 -11.48 12.88
CA PRO A 82 -0.85 -12.17 11.87
C PRO A 82 -2.14 -11.40 11.56
N LEU A 83 -2.44 -11.24 10.28
CA LEU A 83 -3.70 -10.68 9.78
C LEU A 83 -4.38 -11.66 8.82
N ALA A 84 -5.69 -11.81 8.97
CA ALA A 84 -6.57 -12.57 8.09
C ALA A 84 -7.48 -11.65 7.27
N THR A 85 -8.20 -12.22 6.30
CA THR A 85 -9.22 -11.51 5.51
C THR A 85 -10.12 -10.62 6.38
N GLY A 86 -10.20 -9.35 6.03
CA GLY A 86 -11.02 -8.35 6.71
C GLY A 86 -10.33 -7.63 7.87
N GLU A 87 -9.15 -8.09 8.28
CA GLU A 87 -8.36 -7.47 9.35
C GLU A 87 -7.38 -6.43 8.78
N ALA A 88 -6.96 -5.52 9.66
CA ALA A 88 -6.10 -4.40 9.31
C ALA A 88 -5.15 -4.02 10.45
N CYS A 89 -4.05 -3.37 10.10
CA CYS A 89 -3.18 -2.70 11.07
C CYS A 89 -2.71 -1.36 10.52
N ILE A 90 -2.25 -0.49 11.43
CA ILE A 90 -1.55 0.74 11.09
C ILE A 90 -0.08 0.53 11.42
N VAL A 91 0.81 0.78 10.46
CA VAL A 91 2.24 0.89 10.66
C VAL A 91 2.54 2.39 10.82
N PRO A 92 2.87 2.87 12.03
CA PRO A 92 3.20 4.27 12.23
C PRO A 92 4.55 4.60 11.58
N LYS A 93 4.70 5.86 11.17
CA LYS A 93 5.99 6.42 10.74
C LYS A 93 7.10 6.29 11.79
#